data_AF-A0A7V1LRZ5-F1
#
_entry.id   AF-A0A7V1LRZ5-F1
#
_cell.length_a   1.000
_cell.length_b   1.000
_cell.length_c   1.000
_cell.angle_alpha   90.00
_cell.angle_beta   90.00
_cell.angle_gamma   90.00
#
_symmetry.space_group_name_H-M   'P 1'
#
loop_
_entity.id
_entity.type
_entity.pdbx_description
1 polymer ?
#
loop_
_entity_poly.entity_id
_entity_poly.type
_entity_poly.pdbx_seq_one_letter_code
_entity_poly.pdbx_strand_id
1 'polypeptide(L)'
;MIHGISTQHNKVRFDLQTCEACPLKNNCSIYKNKRRFYFKHEDYLQNKRNHKMKNIPPERRKIRPNVEATMKEIKCRTKAGKLKIRGLFKTKLFAFNVGIAINFGRVYRYLTRADGINAPNSEDIITNLLSEVNVFVSATHKLIEVLIFSIFAYAFMVDVKHGNLQQIKYCCFLEWTHSIFF
;
A
#
# COMPACT_ATOMS: atom_id res chain seq x y z
N MET A 1 18.18 -21.10 -12.40
CA MET A 1 19.12 -21.49 -11.32
C MET A 1 19.42 -20.26 -10.48
N ILE A 2 18.87 -20.17 -9.26
CA ILE A 2 19.15 -19.05 -8.35
C ILE A 2 20.46 -19.40 -7.64
N HIS A 3 21.50 -18.60 -7.88
CA HIS A 3 22.80 -18.72 -7.22
C HIS A 3 22.61 -18.60 -5.70
N GLY A 4 23.22 -19.54 -4.97
CA GLY A 4 23.11 -19.68 -3.53
C GLY A 4 23.51 -18.41 -2.80
N ILE A 5 22.57 -17.84 -2.06
CA ILE A 5 22.87 -16.83 -1.04
C ILE A 5 23.59 -17.58 0.08
N SER A 6 24.90 -17.41 0.23
CA SER A 6 25.63 -17.91 1.39
C SER A 6 25.02 -17.26 2.63
N THR A 7 24.31 -18.03 3.46
CA THR A 7 23.78 -17.55 4.73
C THR A 7 24.93 -17.39 5.72
N GLN A 8 25.62 -16.26 5.68
CA GLN A 8 26.62 -15.93 6.68
C GLN A 8 25.90 -15.64 8.00
N HIS A 9 26.14 -16.47 9.00
CA HIS A 9 25.62 -16.28 10.35
C HIS A 9 26.71 -15.66 11.21
N ASN A 10 26.43 -14.49 11.79
CA ASN A 10 27.27 -13.91 12.82
C ASN A 10 27.02 -14.64 14.13
N LYS A 11 28.08 -14.83 14.92
CA LYS A 11 28.03 -15.55 16.19
C LYS A 11 28.62 -14.68 17.28
N VAL A 12 27.91 -14.61 18.40
CA VAL A 12 28.40 -14.00 19.64
C VAL A 12 28.44 -15.06 20.73
N ARG A 13 29.47 -14.99 21.56
CA ARG A 13 29.62 -15.83 22.76
C ARG A 13 29.55 -14.93 23.98
N PHE A 14 28.62 -15.22 24.88
CA PHE A 14 28.47 -14.46 26.12
C PHE A 14 29.46 -14.96 27.17
N ASP A 15 29.90 -14.05 28.02
CA ASP A 15 30.76 -14.36 29.15
C ASP A 15 30.09 -15.32 30.15
N LEU A 16 30.90 -16.18 30.78
CA LEU A 16 30.39 -17.20 31.70
C LEU A 16 29.91 -16.59 33.00
N GLN A 17 30.73 -15.72 33.61
CA GLN A 17 30.43 -15.11 34.91
C GLN A 17 29.12 -14.32 34.83
N THR A 18 28.95 -13.57 33.74
CA THR A 18 27.71 -12.83 33.43
C THR A 18 26.50 -13.75 33.31
N CYS A 19 26.65 -14.91 32.66
CA CYS A 19 25.55 -15.85 32.47
C CYS A 19 25.21 -16.64 33.75
N GLU A 20 26.19 -16.90 34.61
CA GLU A 20 26.00 -17.59 35.88
C GLU A 20 25.27 -16.74 36.92
N ALA A 21 25.55 -15.43 36.94
CA ALA A 21 24.86 -14.46 37.78
C ALA A 21 23.45 -14.10 37.28
N CYS A 22 23.03 -14.59 36.11
CA CYS A 22 21.75 -14.23 35.52
C CYS A 22 20.57 -14.87 36.28
N PRO A 23 19.57 -14.09 36.75
CA PRO A 23 18.41 -14.64 37.47
C PRO A 23 17.55 -15.57 36.61
N LEU A 24 17.64 -15.44 35.28
CA LEU A 24 16.90 -16.25 34.32
C LEU A 24 17.68 -17.48 33.81
N LYS A 25 18.83 -17.81 34.41
CA LYS A 25 19.74 -18.89 33.97
C LYS A 25 19.01 -20.20 33.68
N ASN A 26 18.12 -20.64 34.58
CA ASN A 26 17.40 -21.92 34.47
C ASN A 26 16.51 -22.00 33.22
N ASN A 27 15.96 -20.86 32.78
CA ASN A 27 15.07 -20.75 31.63
C ASN A 27 15.75 -20.17 30.37
N CYS A 28 17.01 -19.75 30.47
CA CYS A 28 17.72 -19.08 29.39
C CYS A 28 18.12 -20.05 28.27
N SER A 29 17.59 -19.86 27.06
CA SER A 29 17.96 -20.63 25.88
C SER A 29 19.43 -20.44 25.47
N ILE A 30 19.99 -19.25 25.70
CA ILE A 30 21.38 -18.91 25.40
C ILE A 30 22.34 -19.71 26.31
N TYR A 31 22.03 -19.81 27.60
CA TYR A 31 22.82 -20.59 28.53
C TYR A 31 22.82 -22.08 28.17
N LYS A 32 21.64 -22.64 27.89
CA LYS A 32 21.47 -24.03 27.40
C LYS A 32 22.26 -24.29 26.11
N ASN A 33 22.36 -23.29 25.23
CA ASN A 33 23.16 -23.38 23.99
C ASN A 33 24.65 -23.01 24.17
N LYS A 34 25.23 -23.31 25.34
CA LYS A 34 26.66 -23.05 25.65
C LYS A 34 27.06 -21.58 25.46
N ARG A 35 26.16 -20.65 25.79
CA ARG A 35 26.35 -19.19 25.70
C ARG A 35 26.54 -18.67 24.27
N ARG A 36 26.06 -19.39 23.26
CA ARG A 36 26.19 -18.99 21.85
C ARG A 36 24.87 -18.45 21.32
N PHE A 37 24.94 -17.32 20.65
CA PHE A 37 23.82 -16.74 19.91
C PHE A 37 24.24 -16.50 18.46
N TYR A 38 23.42 -17.00 17.55
CA TYR A 38 23.62 -16.87 16.11
C TYR A 38 22.56 -15.91 15.57
N PHE A 39 22.99 -14.95 14.78
CA PHE A 39 22.07 -14.01 14.14
C PHE A 39 22.56 -13.67 12.73
N LYS A 40 21.62 -13.34 11.87
CA LYS A 40 21.88 -12.85 10.53
C LYS A 40 21.79 -11.34 10.48
N HIS A 41 22.20 -10.77 9.35
CA HIS A 41 22.04 -9.33 9.13
C HIS A 41 20.56 -8.90 9.19
N GLU A 42 19.63 -9.76 8.73
CA GLU A 42 18.20 -9.50 8.78
C GLU A 42 17.67 -9.33 10.21
N ASP A 43 18.19 -10.11 11.16
CA ASP A 43 17.83 -10.04 12.58
C ASP A 43 18.27 -8.70 13.18
N TYR A 44 19.48 -8.24 12.85
CA TYR A 44 19.97 -6.91 13.23
C TYR A 44 19.06 -5.81 12.67
N LEU A 45 18.72 -5.86 11.38
CA LEU A 45 17.83 -4.89 10.77
C LEU A 45 16.43 -4.91 11.39
N GLN A 46 15.92 -6.09 11.74
CA GLN A 46 14.65 -6.25 12.45
C GLN A 46 14.71 -5.60 13.83
N ASN A 47 15.75 -5.89 14.61
CA ASN A 47 15.92 -5.29 15.93
C ASN A 47 16.06 -3.76 15.83
N LYS A 48 16.82 -3.26 14.85
CA LYS A 48 16.95 -1.82 14.57
C LYS A 48 15.60 -1.18 14.26
N ARG A 49 14.73 -1.84 13.49
CA ARG A 49 13.35 -1.38 13.24
C ARG A 49 12.52 -1.37 14.52
N ASN A 50 12.61 -2.41 15.34
CA ASN A 50 11.89 -2.51 16.62
C ASN A 50 12.31 -1.40 17.60
N HIS A 51 13.61 -1.10 17.67
CA HIS A 51 14.11 0.03 18.47
C HIS A 51 13.56 1.37 17.97
N LYS A 52 13.51 1.59 16.65
CA LYS A 52 12.91 2.81 16.08
C LYS A 52 11.44 2.97 16.43
N MET A 53 10.68 1.89 16.64
CA MET A 53 9.28 1.98 17.08
C MET A 53 9.11 2.66 18.44
N LYS A 54 10.09 2.54 19.35
CA LYS A 54 10.06 3.20 20.66
C LYS A 54 10.06 4.73 20.55
N ASN A 55 10.73 5.25 19.52
CA ASN A 55 10.88 6.69 19.27
C ASN A 55 9.70 7.29 18.49
N ILE A 56 8.78 6.47 17.97
CA ILE A 56 7.60 6.95 17.24
C ILE A 56 6.51 7.35 18.25
N PRO A 57 5.84 8.50 18.09
CA PRO A 57 4.69 8.90 18.91
C PRO A 57 3.59 7.83 18.91
N PRO A 58 2.88 7.62 20.03
CA PRO A 58 1.88 6.58 20.16
C PRO A 58 0.78 6.66 19.09
N GLU A 59 0.38 7.86 18.64
CA GLU A 59 -0.64 8.00 17.59
C GLU A 59 -0.20 7.38 16.25
N ARG A 60 1.10 7.43 15.94
CA ARG A 60 1.65 6.98 14.65
C ARG A 60 2.11 5.54 14.64
N ARG A 61 2.24 4.88 15.80
CA ARG A 61 2.74 3.50 15.90
C ARG A 61 1.86 2.49 15.13
N LYS A 62 0.56 2.77 14.98
CA LYS A 62 -0.40 1.89 14.30
C LYS A 62 -0.34 1.97 12.76
N ILE A 63 0.27 3.00 12.18
CA ILE A 63 0.28 3.23 10.72
C ILE A 63 0.95 2.06 10.00
N ARG A 64 2.15 1.68 10.44
CA ARG A 64 2.93 0.62 9.78
C ARG A 64 2.23 -0.75 9.86
N PRO A 65 1.81 -1.24 11.05
CA PRO A 65 1.05 -2.48 11.16
C PRO A 65 -0.18 -2.49 10.24
N ASN A 66 -0.90 -1.37 10.11
CA ASN A 66 -2.07 -1.26 9.24
C ASN A 66 -1.71 -1.44 7.76
N VAL A 67 -0.63 -0.80 7.30
CA VAL A 67 -0.12 -0.94 5.92
C VAL A 67 0.35 -2.38 5.64
N GLU A 68 1.12 -2.97 6.55
CA GLU A 68 1.60 -4.36 6.42
C GLU A 68 0.43 -5.34 6.40
N ALA A 69 -0.60 -5.11 7.22
CA ALA A 69 -1.83 -5.90 7.21
C ALA A 69 -2.57 -5.78 5.86
N THR A 70 -2.66 -4.58 5.28
CA THR A 70 -3.28 -4.38 3.96
C THR A 70 -2.53 -5.17 2.88
N MET A 71 -1.20 -5.09 2.86
CA MET A 71 -0.39 -5.87 1.92
C MET A 71 -0.54 -7.38 2.13
N LYS A 72 -0.65 -7.83 3.38
CA LYS A 72 -0.93 -9.24 3.71
C LYS A 72 -2.28 -9.69 3.15
N GLU A 73 -3.34 -8.91 3.33
CA GLU A 73 -4.67 -9.22 2.79
C GLU A 73 -4.68 -9.28 1.25
N ILE A 74 -4.01 -8.34 0.58
CA ILE A 74 -3.82 -8.38 -0.88
C ILE A 74 -3.13 -9.68 -1.28
N LYS A 75 -2.00 -10.00 -0.62
CA LYS A 75 -1.21 -11.21 -0.92
C LYS A 75 -2.03 -12.49 -0.73
N CYS A 76 -2.79 -12.59 0.37
CA CYS A 76 -3.61 -13.77 0.68
C CYS A 76 -4.71 -14.04 -0.36
N ARG A 77 -5.24 -13.00 -1.01
CA ARG A 77 -6.26 -13.14 -2.07
C ARG A 77 -5.68 -13.47 -3.45
N THR A 78 -4.36 -13.56 -3.57
CA THR A 78 -3.67 -13.78 -4.84
C THR A 78 -2.94 -15.12 -4.84
N LYS A 79 -2.97 -15.82 -5.99
CA LYS A 79 -2.29 -17.11 -6.12
C LYS A 79 -0.77 -16.90 -6.00
N ALA A 80 -0.17 -17.46 -4.96
CA ALA A 80 1.26 -17.33 -4.66
C ALA A 80 1.77 -15.88 -4.54
N GLY A 81 0.92 -14.92 -4.17
CA GLY A 81 1.31 -13.50 -4.10
C GLY A 81 1.47 -12.82 -5.46
N LYS A 82 1.03 -13.47 -6.55
CA LYS A 82 1.15 -12.95 -7.92
C LYS A 82 -0.18 -12.42 -8.44
N LEU A 83 -0.14 -11.24 -9.05
CA LEU A 83 -1.30 -10.65 -9.71
C LEU A 83 -1.48 -11.27 -11.11
N LYS A 84 -2.74 -11.51 -11.50
CA LYS A 84 -3.08 -11.98 -12.86
C LYS A 84 -2.93 -10.88 -13.92
N ILE A 85 -2.95 -9.61 -13.50
CA ILE A 85 -2.86 -8.43 -14.36
C ILE A 85 -1.40 -8.15 -14.70
N ARG A 86 -1.13 -7.85 -15.97
CA ARG A 86 0.19 -7.45 -16.48
C ARG A 86 0.22 -5.96 -16.83
N GLY A 87 1.42 -5.38 -16.78
CA GLY A 87 1.68 -3.97 -17.10
C GLY A 87 1.60 -3.05 -15.89
N LEU A 88 2.61 -2.18 -15.73
CA LEU A 88 2.80 -1.35 -14.53
C LEU A 88 1.57 -0.48 -14.20
N PHE A 89 0.98 0.16 -15.22
CA PHE A 89 -0.17 1.04 -15.04
C PHE A 89 -1.39 0.28 -14.50
N LYS A 90 -1.77 -0.83 -15.15
CA LYS A 90 -2.90 -1.67 -14.73
C LYS A 90 -2.67 -2.27 -13.35
N THR A 91 -1.44 -2.70 -13.06
CA THR A 91 -1.07 -3.21 -11.73
C THR A 91 -1.18 -2.14 -10.65
N LYS A 92 -0.75 -0.91 -10.91
CA LYS A 92 -0.91 0.22 -9.96
C LYS A 92 -2.39 0.49 -9.68
N LEU A 93 -3.20 0.64 -10.73
CA LEU A 93 -4.63 0.90 -10.59
C LEU A 93 -5.33 -0.21 -9.78
N PHE A 94 -5.01 -1.47 -10.06
CA PHE A 94 -5.51 -2.59 -9.28
C PHE A 94 -5.09 -2.51 -7.80
N ALA A 95 -3.80 -2.27 -7.53
CA ALA A 95 -3.29 -2.23 -6.17
C ALA A 95 -3.94 -1.12 -5.33
N PHE A 96 -4.12 0.07 -5.91
CA PHE A 96 -4.82 1.18 -5.23
C PHE A 96 -6.29 0.84 -4.95
N ASN A 97 -7.04 0.39 -5.95
CA ASN A 97 -8.45 0.04 -5.78
C ASN A 97 -8.67 -1.06 -4.73
N VAL A 98 -7.87 -2.12 -4.76
CA VAL A 98 -7.97 -3.21 -3.78
C VAL A 98 -7.56 -2.75 -2.39
N GLY A 99 -6.51 -1.92 -2.28
CA GLY A 99 -6.09 -1.35 -1.00
C GLY A 99 -7.18 -0.48 -0.37
N ILE A 100 -7.84 0.37 -1.18
CA ILE A 100 -8.97 1.19 -0.78
C ILE A 100 -10.15 0.31 -0.33
N ALA A 101 -10.54 -0.69 -1.14
CA ALA A 101 -11.64 -1.59 -0.81
C ALA A 101 -11.40 -2.39 0.49
N ILE A 102 -10.16 -2.82 0.75
CA ILE A 102 -9.79 -3.50 2.00
C ILE A 102 -9.98 -2.57 3.20
N ASN A 103 -9.51 -1.33 3.10
CA ASN A 103 -9.64 -0.35 4.18
C ASN A 103 -11.11 0.01 4.44
N PHE A 104 -11.91 0.22 3.39
CA PHE A 104 -13.36 0.43 3.53
C PHE A 104 -14.03 -0.75 4.22
N GLY A 105 -13.71 -1.98 3.80
CA GLY A 105 -14.24 -3.18 4.46
C GLY A 105 -13.86 -3.27 5.94
N ARG A 106 -12.68 -2.77 6.34
CA ARG A 106 -12.27 -2.71 7.76
C ARG A 106 -13.07 -1.67 8.54
N VAL A 107 -13.23 -0.47 8.01
CA VAL A 107 -14.02 0.60 8.63
C VAL A 107 -15.47 0.15 8.77
N TYR A 108 -16.07 -0.39 7.71
CA TYR A 108 -17.42 -0.95 7.74
C TYR A 108 -17.58 -1.98 8.85
N ARG A 109 -16.70 -3.00 8.90
CA ARG A 109 -16.75 -4.03 9.96
C ARG A 109 -16.53 -3.47 11.36
N TYR A 110 -15.74 -2.41 11.50
CA TYR A 110 -15.51 -1.74 12.78
C TYR A 110 -16.77 -1.03 13.24
N LEU A 111 -17.40 -0.24 12.38
CA LEU A 111 -18.67 0.44 12.66
C LEU A 111 -19.75 -0.59 13.04
N THR A 112 -19.96 -1.63 12.21
CA THR A 112 -20.96 -2.67 12.48
C THR A 112 -20.68 -3.52 13.74
N ARG A 113 -19.47 -3.49 14.31
CA ARG A 113 -19.12 -4.23 15.54
C ARG A 113 -19.06 -3.34 16.78
N ALA A 114 -18.65 -2.08 16.63
CA ALA A 114 -18.66 -1.09 17.71
C ALA A 114 -20.10 -0.73 18.08
N ASP A 115 -20.99 -0.74 17.10
CA ASP A 115 -22.41 -0.49 17.27
C ASP A 115 -23.16 -1.77 17.64
N GLY A 116 -22.96 -2.24 18.86
CA GLY A 116 -23.72 -3.36 19.42
C GLY A 116 -25.21 -3.06 19.63
N ILE A 117 -25.66 -1.80 19.57
CA ILE A 117 -27.07 -1.39 19.80
C ILE A 117 -27.51 -0.17 18.94
N ASN A 118 -26.62 0.66 18.39
CA ASN A 118 -26.98 1.84 17.58
C ASN A 118 -26.13 1.94 16.32
N ALA A 119 -26.31 1.02 15.36
CA ALA A 119 -25.68 1.21 14.05
C ALA A 119 -26.26 2.49 13.43
N PRO A 120 -25.44 3.44 12.93
CA PRO A 120 -25.97 4.48 12.07
C PRO A 120 -26.68 3.79 10.91
N ASN A 121 -27.87 4.28 10.57
CA ASN A 121 -28.73 3.65 9.58
C ASN A 121 -27.88 3.33 8.34
N SER A 122 -28.08 2.17 7.72
CA SER A 122 -27.30 1.78 6.54
C SER A 122 -27.28 2.88 5.47
N GLU A 123 -28.31 3.71 5.44
CA GLU A 123 -28.44 4.91 4.60
C GLU A 123 -27.41 6.00 4.92
N ASP A 124 -27.11 6.27 6.20
CA ASP A 124 -26.15 7.31 6.62
C ASP A 124 -24.70 6.91 6.33
N ILE A 125 -24.36 5.62 6.47
CA ILE A 125 -23.04 5.11 6.08
C ILE A 125 -22.89 5.17 4.56
N ILE A 126 -23.91 4.72 3.82
CA ILE A 126 -23.88 4.70 2.34
C ILE A 126 -23.80 6.11 1.79
N THR A 127 -24.58 7.07 2.30
CA THR A 127 -24.55 8.47 1.84
C THR A 127 -23.21 9.14 2.13
N ASN A 128 -22.64 8.95 3.32
CA ASN A 128 -21.31 9.48 3.64
C ASN A 128 -20.20 8.83 2.78
N LEU A 129 -20.25 7.51 2.57
CA LEU A 129 -19.30 6.82 1.67
C LEU A 129 -19.45 7.29 0.22
N LEU A 130 -20.68 7.41 -0.28
CA LEU A 130 -20.97 7.87 -1.64
C LEU A 130 -20.54 9.32 -1.84
N SER A 131 -20.65 10.18 -0.82
CA SER A 131 -20.16 11.56 -0.88
C SER A 131 -18.63 11.60 -1.04
N GLU A 132 -17.88 10.79 -0.30
CA GLU A 132 -16.41 10.74 -0.43
C GLU A 132 -15.96 10.08 -1.74
N VAL A 133 -16.67 9.05 -2.21
CA VAL A 133 -16.41 8.43 -3.52
C VAL A 133 -16.75 9.39 -4.65
N ASN A 134 -17.83 10.18 -4.55
CA ASN A 134 -18.19 11.21 -5.54
C ASN A 134 -17.15 12.33 -5.61
N VAL A 135 -16.60 12.75 -4.47
CA VAL A 135 -15.46 13.70 -4.45
C VAL A 135 -14.25 13.10 -5.16
N PHE A 136 -13.96 11.81 -4.95
CA PHE A 136 -12.85 11.13 -5.62
C PHE A 136 -13.10 10.92 -7.13
N VAL A 137 -14.32 10.59 -7.54
CA VAL A 137 -14.72 10.45 -8.95
C VAL A 137 -14.67 11.81 -9.65
N SER A 138 -15.18 12.87 -9.02
CA SER A 138 -15.06 14.26 -9.49
C SER A 138 -13.59 14.69 -9.62
N ALA A 139 -12.76 14.41 -8.62
CA ALA A 139 -11.34 14.75 -8.65
C ALA A 139 -10.58 13.97 -9.73
N THR A 140 -10.88 12.69 -9.92
CA THR A 140 -10.28 11.87 -10.98
C THR A 140 -10.78 12.27 -12.35
N HIS A 141 -12.05 12.65 -12.51
CA HIS A 141 -12.60 13.21 -13.76
C HIS A 141 -11.89 14.52 -14.12
N LYS A 142 -11.74 15.45 -13.17
CA LYS A 142 -10.99 16.70 -13.40
C LYS A 142 -9.52 16.46 -13.73
N LEU A 143 -8.87 15.47 -13.10
CA LEU A 143 -7.49 15.12 -13.43
C LEU A 143 -7.38 14.48 -14.81
N ILE A 144 -8.34 13.64 -15.21
CA ILE A 144 -8.42 13.05 -16.55
C ILE A 144 -8.65 14.15 -17.59
N GLU A 145 -9.57 15.08 -17.35
CA GLU A 145 -9.79 16.24 -18.22
C GLU A 145 -8.51 17.05 -18.39
N VAL A 146 -7.84 17.44 -17.29
CA VAL A 146 -6.58 18.20 -17.37
C VAL A 146 -5.49 17.40 -18.10
N LEU A 147 -5.39 16.09 -17.89
CA LEU A 147 -4.41 15.25 -18.58
C LEU A 147 -4.72 15.16 -20.08
N ILE A 148 -5.99 14.96 -20.45
CA ILE A 148 -6.47 14.96 -21.83
C ILE A 148 -6.17 16.33 -22.47
N PHE A 149 -6.60 17.44 -21.85
CA PHE A 149 -6.29 18.79 -22.33
C PHE A 149 -4.79 19.03 -22.49
N SER A 150 -3.95 18.54 -21.58
CA SER A 150 -2.49 18.71 -21.68
C SER A 150 -1.87 17.89 -22.83
N ILE A 151 -2.33 16.65 -23.04
CA ILE A 151 -1.88 15.78 -24.14
C ILE A 151 -2.36 16.33 -25.49
N PHE A 152 -3.59 16.81 -25.57
CA PHE A 152 -4.16 17.42 -26.76
C PHE A 152 -3.57 18.80 -27.05
N ALA A 153 -3.28 19.63 -26.03
CA ALA A 153 -2.55 20.88 -26.21
C ALA A 153 -1.12 20.63 -26.72
N TYR A 154 -0.44 19.59 -26.22
CA TYR A 154 0.86 19.18 -26.73
C TYR A 154 0.78 18.68 -28.17
N ALA A 155 -0.23 17.85 -28.50
CA ALA A 155 -0.47 17.40 -29.87
C ALA A 155 -0.83 18.56 -30.82
N PHE A 156 -1.60 19.54 -30.35
CA PHE A 156 -1.94 20.75 -31.10
C PHE A 156 -0.72 21.65 -31.33
N MET A 157 0.12 21.86 -30.31
CA MET A 157 1.38 22.60 -30.43
C MET A 157 2.37 21.91 -31.39
N VAL A 158 2.34 20.57 -31.48
CA VAL A 158 3.14 19.81 -32.46
C VAL A 158 2.55 19.93 -33.87
N ASP A 159 1.23 19.92 -34.05
CA ASP A 159 0.54 20.05 -35.35
C ASP A 159 0.62 21.48 -35.94
N VAL A 160 0.74 22.54 -35.11
CA VAL A 160 0.97 23.93 -35.59
C VAL A 160 2.26 24.06 -36.42
N LYS A 161 3.24 23.18 -36.22
CA LYS A 161 4.48 23.19 -37.03
C LYS A 161 4.31 22.61 -38.45
N HIS A 162 3.21 21.94 -38.76
CA HIS A 162 2.94 21.32 -40.07
C HIS A 162 1.57 21.77 -40.61
N GLY A 163 1.50 23.02 -41.07
CA GLY A 163 0.27 23.75 -41.34
C GLY A 163 -0.53 23.35 -42.59
N ASN A 164 -1.21 22.20 -42.59
CA ASN A 164 -2.25 21.96 -43.61
C ASN A 164 -3.38 20.97 -43.25
N LEU A 165 -3.47 20.49 -42.00
CA LEU A 165 -4.49 19.52 -41.56
C LEU A 165 -5.56 20.11 -40.61
N GLN A 166 -5.61 21.44 -40.48
CA GLN A 166 -6.36 22.10 -39.40
C GLN A 166 -7.88 22.07 -39.57
N GLN A 167 -8.46 22.07 -40.77
CA GLN A 167 -9.91 22.30 -40.86
C GLN A 167 -10.77 21.03 -40.71
N ILE A 168 -10.25 19.87 -41.10
CA ILE A 168 -11.02 18.61 -41.11
C ILE A 168 -11.11 17.97 -39.71
N LYS A 169 -10.09 18.15 -38.85
CA LYS A 169 -10.07 17.53 -37.51
C LYS A 169 -10.93 18.26 -36.47
N TYR A 170 -11.15 19.57 -36.61
CA TYR A 170 -11.97 20.34 -35.67
C TYR A 170 -13.47 20.00 -35.77
N CYS A 171 -13.98 19.70 -36.97
CA CYS A 171 -15.37 19.25 -37.14
C CYS A 171 -15.65 17.92 -36.42
N CYS A 172 -14.77 16.92 -36.56
CA CYS A 172 -14.92 15.66 -35.83
C CYS A 172 -14.84 15.83 -34.30
N PHE A 173 -14.15 16.86 -33.80
CA PHE A 173 -13.99 17.10 -32.36
C PHE A 173 -15.24 17.71 -31.71
N LEU A 174 -15.94 18.63 -32.40
CA LEU A 174 -17.22 19.16 -31.90
C LEU A 174 -18.30 18.06 -31.84
N GLU A 175 -18.35 17.17 -32.83
CA GLU A 175 -19.31 16.06 -32.84
C GLU A 175 -19.02 15.02 -31.74
N TRP A 176 -17.75 14.76 -31.44
CA TRP A 176 -17.34 13.79 -30.41
C TRP A 176 -17.56 14.30 -28.98
N THR A 177 -17.35 15.60 -28.74
CA THR A 177 -17.58 16.21 -27.42
C THR A 177 -19.07 16.37 -27.11
N HIS A 178 -19.90 16.65 -28.10
CA HIS A 178 -21.36 16.66 -27.92
C HIS A 178 -21.91 15.27 -27.55
N SER A 179 -21.38 14.19 -28.13
CA SER A 179 -21.86 12.82 -27.88
C SER A 179 -21.46 12.22 -26.52
N ILE A 180 -20.53 12.85 -25.80
CA ILE A 180 -20.04 12.37 -24.50
C ILE A 180 -20.63 13.18 -23.34
N PHE A 181 -20.98 14.45 -23.59
CA PHE A 181 -21.41 15.39 -22.55
C PHE A 181 -22.90 15.78 -22.62
N PHE A 182 -23.65 15.34 -23.64
CA PHE A 182 -25.12 15.47 -23.75
C PHE A 182 -25.80 14.13 -24.06
#